data_AF-A0AAU5FZR2-F1
#
_entry.id   AF-A0AAU5FZR2-F1
#
_cell.length_a   1.000
_cell.length_b   1.000
_cell.length_c   1.000
_cell.angle_alpha   90.00
_cell.angle_beta   90.00
_cell.angle_gamma   90.00
#
_symmetry.space_group_name_H-M   'P 1'
#
loop_
_entity.id
_entity.type
_entity.pdbx_description
1 polymer ?
#
loop_
_entity_poly.entity_id
_entity_poly.type
_entity_poly.pdbx_seq_one_letter_code
_entity_poly.pdbx_strand_id
1 'polypeptide(L)'
;MLDRVSDDVDLFTDQGDPQRFDAAVNAVRDAYTSDGLTVEVMRSGDSFARLLVTDEDGRQTKVEMGYDWRAEPPVMMGIGPVLHPDDAVANKVSALYSRAEARDYVDVHAALTSGRYSADDLLRLAEERDPGFDRPMFAQALRASRRWDDEDYMKYDLDAEAVTRLRSAIESWADELELEAPQN
;
A
#
# COMPACT_ATOMS: atom_id res chain seq x y z
N MET A 1 -14.03 2.64 -0.83
CA MET A 1 -13.05 1.69 -1.38
C MET A 1 -13.09 1.87 -2.89
N LEU A 2 -11.99 2.30 -3.50
CA LEU A 2 -11.89 2.38 -4.96
C LEU A 2 -11.85 0.96 -5.52
N ASP A 3 -12.67 0.69 -6.53
CA ASP A 3 -12.66 -0.57 -7.27
C ASP A 3 -11.71 -0.39 -8.46
N ARG A 4 -10.41 -0.53 -8.22
CA ARG A 4 -9.38 -0.53 -9.27
C ARG A 4 -8.72 -1.89 -9.34
N VAL A 5 -8.43 -2.35 -10.55
CA VAL A 5 -7.66 -3.58 -10.76
C VAL A 5 -6.24 -3.35 -10.20
N SER A 6 -5.84 -4.18 -9.24
CA SER A 6 -4.44 -4.29 -8.83
C SER A 6 -3.75 -5.25 -9.77
N ASP A 7 -2.67 -4.79 -10.42
CA ASP A 7 -1.87 -5.63 -11.33
C ASP A 7 -0.96 -6.61 -10.57
N ASP A 8 -0.85 -6.45 -9.26
CA ASP A 8 0.09 -7.16 -8.39
C ASP A 8 -0.65 -7.84 -7.23
N VAL A 9 -0.15 -9.04 -6.84
CA VAL A 9 -0.55 -9.77 -5.63
C VAL A 9 0.55 -9.64 -4.59
N ASP A 10 0.22 -9.11 -3.43
CA ASP A 10 1.16 -8.98 -2.31
C ASP A 10 0.82 -9.96 -1.19
N LEU A 11 1.80 -10.76 -0.77
CA LEU A 11 1.70 -11.72 0.33
C LEU A 11 2.67 -11.36 1.45
N PHE A 12 2.18 -11.30 2.68
CA PHE A 12 2.95 -10.80 3.81
C PHE A 12 3.04 -11.79 4.98
N THR A 13 4.21 -11.83 5.60
CA THR A 13 4.46 -12.52 6.87
C THR A 13 4.95 -11.54 7.93
N ASP A 14 4.51 -11.73 9.18
CA ASP A 14 5.05 -11.02 10.35
C ASP A 14 6.20 -11.79 11.03
N GLN A 15 6.65 -12.89 10.40
CA GLN A 15 7.72 -13.74 10.89
C GLN A 15 9.02 -13.43 10.14
N GLY A 16 9.97 -12.77 10.81
CA GLY A 16 11.27 -12.39 10.25
C GLY A 16 12.31 -13.52 10.21
N ASP A 17 11.89 -14.77 10.01
CA ASP A 17 12.78 -15.94 9.91
C ASP A 17 13.10 -16.23 8.43
N PRO A 18 14.35 -16.07 7.97
CA PRO A 18 14.71 -16.24 6.57
C PRO A 18 14.47 -17.66 6.03
N GLN A 19 14.66 -18.70 6.86
CA GLN A 19 14.47 -20.08 6.42
C GLN A 19 12.99 -20.39 6.22
N ARG A 20 12.13 -19.85 7.09
CA ARG A 20 10.68 -19.94 6.93
C ARG A 20 10.20 -19.13 5.75
N PHE A 21 10.79 -17.97 5.51
CA PHE A 21 10.48 -17.13 4.35
C PHE A 21 10.80 -17.87 3.05
N ASP A 22 12.01 -18.43 2.92
CA ASP A 22 12.40 -19.25 1.77
C ASP A 22 11.48 -20.47 1.58
N ALA A 23 11.10 -21.14 2.66
CA ALA A 23 10.14 -22.25 2.60
C ALA A 23 8.77 -21.81 2.09
N ALA A 24 8.29 -20.63 2.51
CA ALA A 24 7.03 -20.07 2.04
C ALA A 24 7.09 -19.70 0.55
N VAL A 25 8.18 -19.08 0.08
CA VAL A 25 8.38 -18.75 -1.34
C VAL A 25 8.33 -20.01 -2.20
N ASN A 26 9.01 -21.08 -1.76
CA ASN A 26 8.96 -22.37 -2.46
C ASN A 26 7.55 -22.97 -2.47
N ALA A 27 6.83 -22.92 -1.35
CA ALA A 27 5.45 -23.42 -1.28
C ALA A 27 4.50 -22.69 -2.23
N VAL A 28 4.61 -21.35 -2.33
CA VAL A 28 3.81 -20.54 -3.27
C VAL A 28 4.16 -20.88 -4.72
N ARG A 29 5.44 -20.99 -5.06
CA ARG A 29 5.88 -21.39 -6.40
C ARG A 29 5.31 -22.76 -6.78
N ASP A 30 5.43 -23.73 -5.88
CA ASP A 30 5.01 -25.11 -6.13
C ASP A 30 3.48 -25.18 -6.30
N ALA A 31 2.71 -24.40 -5.53
CA ALA A 31 1.25 -24.31 -5.68
C ALA A 31 0.84 -23.75 -7.05
N TYR A 32 1.45 -22.63 -7.48
CA TYR A 32 1.17 -22.09 -8.81
C TYR A 32 1.54 -23.06 -9.94
N THR A 33 2.67 -23.76 -9.78
CA THR A 33 3.13 -24.74 -10.78
C THR A 33 2.20 -25.96 -10.82
N SER A 34 1.68 -26.41 -9.67
CA SER A 34 0.71 -27.51 -9.64
C SER A 34 -0.63 -27.15 -10.30
N ASP A 35 -0.96 -25.86 -10.32
CA ASP A 35 -2.15 -25.34 -10.99
C ASP A 35 -1.92 -25.02 -12.48
N GLY A 36 -0.78 -25.42 -13.04
CA GLY A 36 -0.47 -25.28 -14.46
C GLY A 36 0.13 -23.93 -14.86
N LEU A 37 0.41 -23.04 -13.91
CA LEU A 37 1.03 -21.74 -14.19
C LEU A 37 2.55 -21.85 -14.27
N THR A 38 3.16 -21.01 -15.09
CA THR A 38 4.63 -20.89 -15.15
C THR A 38 5.09 -19.82 -14.15
N VAL A 39 6.10 -20.13 -13.33
CA VAL A 39 6.62 -19.21 -12.32
C VAL A 39 8.11 -18.94 -12.54
N GLU A 40 8.47 -17.66 -12.66
CA GLU A 40 9.86 -17.19 -12.66
C GLU A 40 10.15 -16.42 -11.37
N VAL A 41 11.24 -16.76 -10.67
CA VAL A 41 11.68 -16.03 -9.47
C VAL A 41 12.56 -14.87 -9.94
N MET A 42 12.00 -13.66 -9.99
CA MET A 42 12.68 -12.45 -10.45
C MET A 42 13.68 -11.93 -9.41
N ARG A 43 13.35 -12.08 -8.13
CA ARG A 43 14.19 -11.67 -7.00
C ARG A 43 13.87 -12.54 -5.79
N SER A 44 14.89 -12.89 -5.01
CA SER A 44 14.72 -13.56 -3.72
C SER A 44 15.79 -13.08 -2.74
N GLY A 45 15.43 -12.98 -1.48
CA GLY A 45 16.30 -12.69 -0.35
C GLY A 45 15.57 -12.98 0.97
N ASP A 46 16.25 -12.76 2.08
CA ASP A 46 15.83 -13.21 3.42
C ASP A 46 14.43 -12.77 3.88
N SER A 47 13.90 -11.67 3.33
CA SER A 47 12.62 -11.09 3.74
C SER A 47 11.80 -10.52 2.59
N PHE A 48 12.23 -10.75 1.34
CA PHE A 48 11.52 -10.28 0.16
C PHE A 48 11.78 -11.19 -1.04
N ALA A 49 10.72 -11.55 -1.75
CA ALA A 49 10.79 -12.23 -3.03
C ALA A 49 9.78 -11.63 -4.01
N ARG A 50 10.13 -11.67 -5.30
CA ARG A 50 9.25 -11.27 -6.40
C ARG A 50 9.21 -12.40 -7.40
N LEU A 51 8.01 -12.86 -7.69
CA LEU A 51 7.71 -13.89 -8.68
C LEU A 51 6.98 -13.24 -9.86
N LEU A 52 7.24 -13.75 -11.06
CA LEU A 52 6.44 -13.49 -12.25
C LEU A 52 5.67 -14.76 -12.57
N VAL A 53 4.35 -14.71 -12.46
CA VAL A 53 3.45 -15.84 -12.73
C VAL A 53 2.80 -15.63 -14.09
N THR A 54 2.84 -16.65 -14.93
CA THR A 54 2.32 -16.62 -16.31
C THR A 54 1.26 -17.71 -16.51
N ASP A 55 0.09 -17.32 -17.04
CA ASP A 55 -1.00 -18.25 -17.39
C ASP A 55 -0.77 -18.95 -18.75
N GLU A 56 -1.65 -19.89 -19.11
CA GLU A 56 -1.58 -20.63 -20.37
C GLU A 56 -1.72 -19.73 -21.62
N ASP A 57 -2.39 -18.59 -21.47
CA ASP A 57 -2.57 -17.58 -22.53
C ASP A 57 -1.37 -16.61 -22.62
N GLY A 58 -0.37 -16.74 -21.74
CA GLY A 58 0.79 -15.88 -21.67
C GLY A 58 0.57 -14.55 -20.92
N ARG A 59 -0.54 -14.38 -20.20
CA ARG A 59 -0.74 -13.21 -19.33
C ARG A 59 0.14 -13.32 -18.11
N GLN A 60 0.71 -12.19 -17.70
CA GLN A 60 1.68 -12.13 -16.62
C GLN A 60 1.18 -11.29 -15.45
N THR A 61 1.44 -11.75 -14.24
CA THR A 61 1.12 -11.05 -12.99
C THR A 61 2.32 -11.16 -12.05
N LYS A 62 2.66 -10.05 -11.37
CA LYS A 62 3.70 -10.08 -10.35
C LYS A 62 3.09 -10.53 -9.02
N VAL A 63 3.78 -11.43 -8.35
CA VAL A 63 3.47 -11.82 -6.97
C VAL A 63 4.66 -11.43 -6.11
N GLU A 64 4.46 -10.51 -5.18
CA GLU A 64 5.46 -10.09 -4.23
C GLU A 64 5.19 -10.75 -2.88
N MET A 65 6.26 -11.25 -2.26
CA MET A 65 6.24 -11.81 -0.93
C MET A 65 7.18 -10.98 -0.07
N GLY A 66 6.75 -10.59 1.12
CA GLY A 66 7.55 -9.74 2.00
C GLY A 66 7.33 -10.02 3.47
N TYR A 67 8.36 -9.75 4.27
CA TYR A 67 8.15 -9.47 5.68
C TYR A 67 7.45 -8.12 5.83
N ASP A 68 6.35 -8.11 6.55
CA ASP A 68 5.66 -6.89 6.93
C ASP A 68 5.12 -7.02 8.35
N TRP A 69 5.53 -6.10 9.21
CA TRP A 69 4.95 -5.98 10.54
C TRP A 69 3.48 -5.58 10.42
N ARG A 70 2.63 -6.05 11.34
CA ARG A 70 1.23 -5.67 11.41
C ARG A 70 0.77 -5.61 12.85
N ALA A 71 -0.15 -4.70 13.15
CA ALA A 71 -0.73 -4.54 14.47
C ALA A 71 -1.80 -5.60 14.74
N GLU A 72 -2.58 -5.94 13.72
CA GLU A 72 -3.77 -6.78 13.86
C GLU A 72 -3.58 -8.17 13.22
N PRO A 73 -4.27 -9.21 13.74
CA PRO A 73 -4.32 -10.50 13.06
C PRO A 73 -5.04 -10.39 11.71
N PRO A 74 -4.70 -11.25 10.73
CA PRO A 74 -5.36 -11.24 9.44
C PRO A 74 -6.86 -11.56 9.55
N VAL A 75 -7.66 -10.95 8.68
CA VAL A 75 -9.10 -11.21 8.58
C VAL A 75 -9.32 -12.39 7.64
N MET A 76 -10.08 -13.39 8.08
CA MET A 76 -10.40 -14.54 7.24
C MET A 76 -11.52 -14.22 6.25
N MET A 77 -11.25 -14.40 4.96
CA MET A 77 -12.22 -14.29 3.86
C MET A 77 -12.32 -15.60 3.08
N GLY A 78 -13.30 -15.70 2.16
CA GLY A 78 -13.49 -16.90 1.33
C GLY A 78 -12.28 -17.26 0.45
N ILE A 79 -11.43 -16.27 0.16
CA ILE A 79 -10.17 -16.42 -0.59
C ILE A 79 -8.96 -16.75 0.30
N GLY A 80 -9.13 -16.77 1.63
CA GLY A 80 -8.04 -16.96 2.60
C GLY A 80 -7.86 -15.76 3.54
N PRO A 81 -6.77 -15.75 4.33
CA PRO A 81 -6.43 -14.64 5.20
C PRO A 81 -6.03 -13.41 4.39
N VAL A 82 -6.64 -12.27 4.70
CA VAL A 82 -6.28 -10.96 4.12
C VAL A 82 -5.84 -10.00 5.21
N LEU A 83 -5.12 -8.95 4.81
CA LEU A 83 -4.65 -7.93 5.73
C LEU A 83 -5.82 -7.25 6.45
N HIS A 84 -5.68 -6.98 7.74
CA HIS A 84 -6.68 -6.21 8.47
C HIS A 84 -6.81 -4.81 7.84
N PRO A 85 -8.02 -4.23 7.73
CA PRO A 85 -8.19 -2.94 7.06
C PRO A 85 -7.34 -1.82 7.63
N ASP A 86 -7.10 -1.83 8.95
CA ASP A 86 -6.30 -0.81 9.63
C ASP A 86 -4.82 -0.90 9.22
N ASP A 87 -4.24 -2.11 9.17
CA ASP A 87 -2.89 -2.33 8.65
C ASP A 87 -2.79 -2.02 7.15
N ALA A 88 -3.82 -2.37 6.38
CA ALA A 88 -3.87 -2.07 4.95
C ALA A 88 -3.85 -0.56 4.70
N VAL A 89 -4.60 0.21 5.47
CA VAL A 89 -4.61 1.66 5.40
C VAL A 89 -3.31 2.26 5.91
N ALA A 90 -2.73 1.74 7.00
CA ALA A 90 -1.41 2.15 7.48
C ALA A 90 -0.34 1.97 6.39
N ASN A 91 -0.37 0.84 5.65
CA ASN A 91 0.52 0.61 4.51
C ASN A 91 0.38 1.69 3.43
N LYS A 92 -0.83 2.17 3.16
CA LYS A 92 -1.05 3.26 2.19
C LYS A 92 -0.46 4.59 2.68
N VAL A 93 -0.63 4.90 3.96
CA VAL A 93 -0.07 6.12 4.56
C VAL A 93 1.47 6.05 4.56
N SER A 94 2.06 4.91 4.94
CA SER A 94 3.52 4.71 4.87
C SER A 94 4.07 4.78 3.44
N ALA A 95 3.33 4.26 2.45
CA ALA A 95 3.71 4.40 1.05
C ALA A 95 3.69 5.87 0.60
N LEU A 96 2.64 6.62 0.94
CA LEU A 96 2.59 8.06 0.68
C LEU A 96 3.77 8.77 1.35
N TYR A 97 4.04 8.49 2.62
CA TYR A 97 5.13 9.11 3.38
C TYR A 97 6.51 8.87 2.75
N SER A 98 6.76 7.65 2.26
CA SER A 98 8.09 7.24 1.78
C SER A 98 8.38 7.63 0.33
N ARG A 99 7.42 7.50 -0.58
CA ARG A 99 7.64 7.72 -2.04
C ARG A 99 6.72 8.76 -2.67
N ALA A 100 5.56 9.01 -2.05
CA ALA A 100 4.63 10.06 -2.44
C ALA A 100 4.22 9.99 -3.93
N GLU A 101 3.90 8.79 -4.44
CA GLU A 101 3.45 8.57 -5.83
C GLU A 101 1.98 8.98 -6.01
N ALA A 102 1.57 9.31 -7.24
CA ALA A 102 0.20 9.73 -7.54
C ALA A 102 -0.86 8.75 -6.97
N ARG A 103 -0.63 7.44 -7.12
CA ARG A 103 -1.51 6.39 -6.56
C ARG A 103 -1.63 6.41 -5.04
N ASP A 104 -0.60 6.83 -4.32
CA ASP A 104 -0.60 6.80 -2.86
C ASP A 104 -1.56 7.87 -2.32
N TYR A 105 -1.62 9.06 -2.94
CA TYR A 105 -2.64 10.06 -2.62
C TYR A 105 -4.05 9.60 -2.94
N VAL A 106 -4.23 8.89 -4.06
CA VAL A 106 -5.53 8.33 -4.45
C VAL A 106 -6.01 7.32 -3.40
N ASP A 107 -5.14 6.39 -3.01
CA ASP A 107 -5.45 5.38 -2.00
C ASP A 107 -5.73 6.01 -0.62
N VAL A 108 -4.93 6.99 -0.18
CA VAL A 108 -5.12 7.69 1.11
C VAL A 108 -6.37 8.56 1.10
N HIS A 109 -6.63 9.31 0.02
CA HIS A 109 -7.86 10.08 -0.12
C HIS A 109 -9.11 9.18 -0.14
N ALA A 110 -9.03 7.99 -0.75
CA ALA A 110 -10.10 7.01 -0.70
C ALA A 110 -10.33 6.46 0.72
N ALA A 111 -9.28 6.33 1.54
CA ALA A 111 -9.41 5.95 2.94
C ALA A 111 -10.13 7.06 3.74
N LEU A 112 -9.72 8.32 3.58
CA LEU A 112 -10.35 9.49 4.22
C LEU A 112 -11.83 9.65 3.85
N THR A 113 -12.16 9.48 2.56
CA THR A 113 -13.53 9.67 2.07
C THR A 113 -14.43 8.44 2.25
N SER A 114 -13.88 7.31 2.73
CA SER A 114 -14.66 6.09 2.99
C SER A 114 -15.67 6.23 4.13
N GLY A 115 -15.49 7.24 5.01
CA GLY A 115 -16.25 7.41 6.24
C GLY A 115 -15.84 6.47 7.37
N ARG A 116 -14.85 5.59 7.15
CA ARG A 116 -14.32 4.66 8.16
C ARG A 116 -13.16 5.23 8.98
N TYR A 117 -12.37 6.14 8.39
CA TYR A 117 -11.17 6.70 9.00
C TYR A 117 -11.19 8.22 8.93
N SER A 118 -10.86 8.88 10.03
CA SER A 118 -10.51 10.28 10.07
C SER A 118 -9.01 10.49 9.77
N ALA A 119 -8.61 11.75 9.53
CA ALA A 119 -7.20 12.10 9.41
C ALA A 119 -6.39 11.69 10.65
N ASP A 120 -6.94 11.91 11.85
CA ASP A 120 -6.32 11.50 13.11
C ASP A 120 -6.15 9.98 13.23
N ASP A 121 -7.13 9.20 12.75
CA ASP A 121 -7.01 7.74 12.71
C ASP A 121 -5.86 7.31 11.81
N LEU A 122 -5.71 7.95 10.65
CA LEU A 122 -4.62 7.65 9.70
C LEU A 122 -3.25 7.98 10.31
N LEU A 123 -3.11 9.11 11.00
CA LEU A 123 -1.87 9.49 11.68
C LEU A 123 -1.52 8.49 12.78
N ARG A 124 -2.49 8.15 13.63
CA ARG A 124 -2.29 7.18 14.72
C ARG A 124 -1.84 5.82 14.18
N LEU A 125 -2.50 5.31 13.14
CA LEU A 125 -2.14 4.03 12.52
C LEU A 125 -0.74 4.05 11.89
N ALA A 126 -0.35 5.17 11.29
CA ALA A 126 1.00 5.33 10.75
C ALA A 126 2.08 5.38 11.85
N GLU A 127 1.81 6.08 12.95
CA GLU A 127 2.71 6.19 14.11
C GLU A 127 2.89 4.87 14.86
N GLU A 128 1.81 4.09 15.02
CA GLU A 128 1.86 2.75 15.63
C GLU A 128 2.73 1.80 14.81
N ARG A 129 2.72 1.96 13.49
CA ARG A 129 3.44 1.12 12.54
C ARG A 129 4.91 1.48 12.40
N ASP A 130 5.22 2.77 12.31
CA ASP A 130 6.57 3.27 12.10
C ASP A 130 6.94 4.26 13.23
N PRO A 131 7.76 3.84 14.21
CA PRO A 131 8.27 4.73 15.25
C PRO A 131 9.09 5.92 14.73
N GLY A 132 9.51 5.89 13.47
CA GLY A 132 10.19 6.99 12.77
C GLY A 132 9.25 7.91 11.97
N PHE A 133 7.93 7.68 12.02
CA PHE A 133 6.95 8.55 11.39
C PHE A 133 6.97 9.94 12.05
N ASP A 134 7.15 10.98 11.23
CA ASP A 134 7.24 12.37 11.68
C ASP A 134 6.16 13.20 10.98
N ARG A 135 5.22 13.77 11.75
CA ARG A 135 4.10 14.54 11.19
C ARG A 135 4.56 15.75 10.35
N PRO A 136 5.55 16.56 10.77
CA PRO A 136 6.09 17.63 9.91
C PRO A 136 6.65 17.13 8.58
N MET A 137 7.39 16.02 8.56
CA MET A 137 7.85 15.41 7.30
C MET A 137 6.68 14.84 6.49
N PHE A 138 5.66 14.28 7.14
CA PHE A 138 4.47 13.78 6.46
C PHE A 138 3.68 14.93 5.81
N ALA A 139 3.58 16.09 6.45
CA ALA A 139 3.01 17.28 5.84
C ALA A 139 3.76 17.65 4.54
N GLN A 140 5.10 17.60 4.54
CA GLN A 140 5.89 17.80 3.32
C GLN A 140 5.60 16.73 2.25
N ALA A 141 5.42 15.47 2.65
CA ALA A 141 5.01 14.40 1.74
C ALA A 141 3.62 14.67 1.13
N LEU A 142 2.66 15.19 1.90
CA LEU A 142 1.36 15.63 1.36
C LEU A 142 1.52 16.79 0.35
N ARG A 143 2.37 17.78 0.65
CA ARG A 143 2.68 18.89 -0.27
C ARG A 143 3.35 18.44 -1.56
N ALA A 144 4.05 17.31 -1.53
CA ALA A 144 4.64 16.74 -2.73
C ALA A 144 3.59 16.33 -3.77
N SER A 145 2.28 16.32 -3.44
CA SER A 145 1.18 16.12 -4.41
C SER A 145 1.19 17.15 -5.54
N ARG A 146 1.75 18.34 -5.29
CA ARG A 146 1.93 19.42 -6.30
C ARG A 146 2.85 19.04 -7.45
N ARG A 147 3.67 18.00 -7.31
CA ARG A 147 4.60 17.54 -8.36
C ARG A 147 3.93 16.74 -9.47
N TRP A 148 2.70 16.27 -9.23
CA TRP A 148 1.93 15.46 -10.14
C TRP A 148 0.93 16.34 -10.87
N ASP A 149 0.67 16.05 -12.14
CA ASP A 149 -0.37 16.73 -12.92
C ASP A 149 -1.71 16.00 -12.77
N ASP A 150 -2.81 16.65 -13.15
CA ASP A 150 -4.15 16.04 -13.02
C ASP A 150 -4.28 14.75 -13.84
N GLU A 151 -3.61 14.70 -14.99
CA GLU A 151 -3.54 13.52 -15.86
C GLU A 151 -2.91 12.31 -15.16
N ASP A 152 -2.00 12.52 -14.20
CA ASP A 152 -1.41 11.42 -13.42
C ASP A 152 -2.42 10.79 -12.47
N TYR A 153 -3.38 11.57 -11.97
CA TYR A 153 -4.46 11.08 -11.13
C TYR A 153 -5.59 10.47 -11.96
N MET A 154 -5.90 11.05 -13.12
CA MET A 154 -6.94 10.54 -14.03
C MET A 154 -6.66 9.12 -14.55
N LYS A 155 -5.38 8.68 -14.55
CA LYS A 155 -5.00 7.28 -14.84
C LYS A 155 -5.62 6.25 -13.89
N TYR A 156 -6.13 6.69 -12.73
CA TYR A 156 -6.77 5.84 -11.72
C TYR A 156 -8.30 6.00 -11.71
N ASP A 157 -8.90 6.31 -12.88
CA ASP A 157 -10.34 6.46 -13.10
C ASP A 157 -10.98 7.63 -12.31
N LEU A 158 -10.20 8.64 -11.95
CA LEU A 158 -10.71 9.90 -11.41
C LEU A 158 -11.11 10.85 -12.53
N ASP A 159 -12.31 11.43 -12.43
CA ASP A 159 -12.68 12.59 -13.24
C ASP A 159 -12.06 13.89 -12.69
N ALA A 160 -12.14 14.98 -13.46
CA ALA A 160 -11.55 16.27 -13.08
C ALA A 160 -12.09 16.81 -11.74
N GLU A 161 -13.35 16.53 -11.41
CA GLU A 161 -13.96 16.96 -10.16
C GLU A 161 -13.40 16.15 -8.99
N ALA A 162 -13.22 14.85 -9.15
CA ALA A 162 -12.60 13.95 -8.19
C ALA A 162 -11.13 14.32 -7.94
N VAL A 163 -10.37 14.68 -8.99
CA VAL A 163 -9.00 15.17 -8.84
C VAL A 163 -8.97 16.48 -8.04
N THR A 164 -9.88 17.40 -8.33
CA THR A 164 -10.00 18.68 -7.60
C THR A 164 -10.28 18.43 -6.11
N ARG A 165 -11.21 17.52 -5.78
CA ARG A 165 -11.50 17.13 -4.40
C ARG A 165 -10.31 16.49 -3.70
N LEU A 166 -9.63 15.56 -4.38
CA LEU A 166 -8.42 14.91 -3.86
C LEU A 166 -7.36 15.95 -3.50
N ARG A 167 -7.03 16.86 -4.43
CA ARG A 167 -6.03 17.90 -4.17
C ARG A 167 -6.43 18.79 -3.00
N SER A 168 -7.69 19.25 -2.99
CA SER A 168 -8.17 20.12 -1.91
C SER A 168 -8.08 19.44 -0.55
N ALA A 169 -8.41 18.15 -0.44
CA ALA A 169 -8.33 17.40 0.80
C ALA A 169 -6.88 17.20 1.26
N ILE A 170 -5.99 16.80 0.35
CA ILE A 170 -4.57 16.58 0.67
C ILE A 170 -3.88 17.90 1.06
N GLU A 171 -4.17 19.00 0.38
CA GLU A 171 -3.62 20.32 0.70
C GLU A 171 -4.14 20.86 2.03
N SER A 172 -5.44 20.73 2.31
CA SER A 172 -6.04 21.11 3.60
C SER A 172 -5.41 20.34 4.75
N TRP A 173 -5.20 19.03 4.57
CA TRP A 173 -4.59 18.21 5.60
C TRP A 173 -3.11 18.59 5.85
N ALA A 174 -2.38 18.95 4.79
CA ALA A 174 -1.03 19.49 4.94
C ALA A 174 -1.02 20.83 5.70
N ASP A 175 -1.96 21.74 5.40
CA ASP A 175 -2.13 23.00 6.12
C ASP A 175 -2.39 22.77 7.62
N GLU A 176 -3.28 21.83 7.96
CA GLU A 176 -3.63 21.47 9.33
C GLU A 176 -2.40 20.96 10.12
N LEU A 177 -1.63 20.03 9.54
CA LEU A 177 -0.43 19.48 10.19
C LEU A 177 0.66 20.54 10.39
N GLU A 178 0.82 21.48 9.46
CA GLU A 178 1.77 22.58 9.58
C GLU A 178 1.36 23.60 10.65
N LEU A 179 0.05 23.79 10.88
CA LEU A 179 -0.47 24.66 11.94
C LEU A 179 -0.31 24.03 13.34
N GLU A 180 -0.39 22.71 13.43
CA GLU A 180 -0.19 21.95 14.68
C GLU A 180 1.28 21.81 15.06
N ALA A 181 2.19 21.89 14.10
CA ALA A 181 3.61 21.82 14.35
C ALA A 181 4.08 23.04 15.19
N PRO A 182 4.86 22.83 16.27
CA PRO A 182 5.41 23.94 17.03
C PRO A 182 6.27 24.81 16.12
N GLN A 183 5.96 26.12 16.07
CA GLN A 183 6.82 27.10 15.42
C GLN A 183 8.14 27.17 16.20
N ASN A 184 9.17 26.51 15.68
CA ASN A 184 10.55 26.66 16.17
C ASN A 184 11.09 28.05 15.86
#